data_AF-A0A1Q5XUU0-F1
#
_entry.id   AF-A0A1Q5XUU0-F1
#
_cell.length_a   1.000
_cell.length_b   1.000
_cell.length_c   1.000
_cell.angle_alpha   90.00
_cell.angle_beta   90.00
_cell.angle_gamma   90.00
#
_symmetry.space_group_name_H-M   'P 1'
#
loop_
_entity.id
_entity.type
_entity.pdbx_description
1 polymer ?
#
loop_
_entity_poly.entity_id
_entity_poly.type
_entity_poly.pdbx_seq_one_letter_code
_entity_poly.pdbx_strand_id
1 'polypeptide(L)'
;MSEQFEMYDDPFKMLILLATLISEKQGTELRYEHVPSYDNAVFSMEHERFFYKKDSTEITWFEFLGRDISSSRDLSRSEYNKMFVDCMSSLYNL
;
A
#
# COMPACT_ATOMS: atom_id res chain seq x y z
N MET A 1 16.39 -5.90 -20.11
CA MET A 1 15.05 -5.29 -19.89
C MET A 1 14.51 -5.97 -18.63
N SER A 2 14.28 -5.34 -17.48
CA SER A 2 13.96 -3.94 -17.19
C SER A 2 14.13 -3.73 -15.67
N GLU A 3 15.24 -3.14 -15.23
CA GLU A 3 15.54 -2.82 -13.81
C GLU A 3 14.89 -1.49 -13.37
N GLN A 4 13.71 -1.15 -13.90
CA GLN A 4 13.06 0.14 -13.61
C GLN A 4 12.05 0.09 -12.46
N PHE A 5 11.88 -1.06 -11.81
CA PHE A 5 10.90 -1.24 -10.74
C PHE A 5 11.52 -1.86 -9.48
N GLU A 6 12.75 -1.50 -9.11
CA GLU A 6 13.26 -1.74 -7.74
C GLU A 6 13.21 -0.41 -6.96
N MET A 7 11.99 0.08 -6.68
CA MET A 7 11.83 1.28 -5.83
C MET A 7 11.99 0.97 -4.34
N TYR A 8 11.64 -0.24 -3.90
CA TYR A 8 11.67 -0.60 -2.47
C TYR A 8 12.29 -1.98 -2.24
N ASP A 9 13.30 -2.02 -1.38
CA ASP A 9 13.91 -3.26 -0.89
C ASP A 9 13.00 -4.04 0.06
N ASP A 10 12.10 -3.32 0.73
CA ASP A 10 11.15 -3.83 1.71
C ASP A 10 9.73 -3.53 1.23
N PRO A 11 8.93 -4.56 0.89
CA PRO A 11 7.58 -4.38 0.38
C PRO A 11 6.65 -3.71 1.38
N PHE A 12 6.99 -3.67 2.67
CA PHE A 12 6.14 -3.09 3.71
C PHE A 12 6.39 -1.60 3.94
N LYS A 13 7.59 -1.10 3.61
CA LYS A 13 7.85 0.35 3.54
C LYS A 13 6.95 1.05 2.53
N MET A 14 6.49 0.32 1.52
CA MET A 14 5.51 0.82 0.54
C MET A 14 4.15 1.11 1.17
N LEU A 15 3.67 0.27 2.07
CA LEU A 15 2.39 0.51 2.74
C LEU A 15 2.46 1.75 3.63
N ILE A 16 3.58 1.93 4.34
CA ILE A 16 3.84 3.14 5.14
C ILE A 16 3.76 4.38 4.25
N LEU A 17 4.40 4.34 3.09
CA LEU A 17 4.37 5.45 2.17
C LEU A 17 2.97 5.71 1.61
N LEU A 18 2.20 4.68 1.23
CA LEU A 18 0.80 4.87 0.80
C LEU A 18 -0.04 5.51 1.91
N ALA A 19 0.08 5.03 3.14
CA ALA A 19 -0.64 5.60 4.29
C ALA A 19 -0.28 7.07 4.52
N THR A 20 1.00 7.43 4.40
CA THR A 20 1.47 8.83 4.45
C THR A 20 0.81 9.68 3.36
N LEU A 21 0.84 9.22 2.12
CA LEU A 21 0.33 10.01 0.99
C LEU A 21 -1.19 10.14 1.01
N ILE A 22 -1.90 9.11 1.48
CA ILE A 22 -3.34 9.20 1.77
C ILE A 22 -3.59 10.29 2.80
N SER A 23 -2.84 10.28 3.90
CA SER A 23 -2.99 11.26 4.99
C SER A 23 -2.73 12.68 4.49
N GLU A 24 -1.65 12.87 3.72
CA GLU A 24 -1.33 14.15 3.08
C GLU A 24 -2.45 14.62 2.13
N LYS A 25 -2.97 13.71 1.30
CA LYS A 25 -4.07 14.01 0.36
C LYS A 25 -5.36 14.40 1.06
N GLN A 26 -5.65 13.78 2.21
CA GLN A 26 -6.84 14.07 3.02
C GLN A 26 -6.64 15.26 3.98
N GLY A 27 -5.41 15.77 4.11
CA GLY A 27 -5.07 16.83 5.06
C GLY A 27 -5.14 16.36 6.53
N THR A 28 -4.94 15.08 6.77
CA THR A 28 -5.00 14.47 8.10
C THR A 28 -3.61 14.08 8.60
N GLU A 29 -3.43 14.07 9.92
CA GLU A 29 -2.22 13.51 10.53
C GLU A 29 -2.20 11.99 10.37
N LEU A 30 -1.09 11.43 9.91
CA LEU A 30 -0.91 9.98 9.87
C LEU A 30 -0.73 9.43 11.28
N ARG A 31 -1.62 8.52 11.69
CA ARG A 31 -1.49 7.74 12.91
C ARG A 31 -1.40 6.26 12.53
N TYR A 32 -0.31 5.60 12.83
CA TYR A 32 -0.12 4.19 12.44
C TYR A 32 -1.04 3.24 13.21
N GLU A 33 -1.47 3.66 14.41
CA GLU A 33 -2.50 3.02 15.22
C GLU A 33 -3.91 3.24 14.66
N HIS A 34 -4.07 4.13 13.68
CA HIS A 34 -5.35 4.43 13.05
C HIS A 34 -5.13 5.00 11.64
N VAL A 35 -4.68 4.12 10.72
CA VAL A 35 -4.43 4.50 9.33
C VAL A 35 -5.74 5.02 8.71
N PRO A 36 -5.75 6.23 8.11
CA PRO A 36 -6.96 6.80 7.54
C PRO A 36 -7.56 5.91 6.47
N SER A 37 -8.89 5.77 6.49
CA SER A 37 -9.61 5.05 5.45
C SER A 37 -9.50 5.77 4.11
N TYR A 38 -9.22 4.99 3.07
CA TYR A 38 -9.16 5.44 1.69
C TYR A 38 -9.72 4.38 0.76
N ASP A 39 -10.46 4.80 -0.26
CA ASP A 39 -11.02 3.92 -1.27
C ASP A 39 -11.01 4.63 -2.63
N ASN A 40 -10.53 3.94 -3.66
CA ASN A 40 -10.66 4.35 -5.05
C ASN A 40 -10.86 3.13 -5.97
N ALA A 41 -10.84 3.33 -7.29
CA ALA A 41 -11.05 2.23 -8.24
C ALA A 41 -9.92 1.16 -8.25
N VAL A 42 -8.73 1.49 -7.74
CA VAL A 42 -7.52 0.64 -7.80
C VAL A 42 -7.26 -0.07 -6.48
N PHE A 43 -7.44 0.60 -5.36
CA PHE A 43 -7.17 0.03 -4.04
C PHE A 43 -8.04 0.65 -2.95
N SER A 44 -8.08 -0.03 -1.82
CA SER A 44 -8.59 0.50 -0.56
C SER A 44 -7.59 0.25 0.56
N MET A 45 -7.57 1.15 1.53
CA MET A 45 -6.76 1.04 2.72
C MET A 45 -7.62 1.47 3.90
N GLU A 46 -7.65 0.65 4.94
CA GLU A 46 -8.25 0.94 6.23
C GLU A 46 -7.32 0.42 7.32
N HIS A 47 -7.57 0.77 8.58
CA HIS A 47 -6.76 0.27 9.67
C HIS A 47 -6.64 -1.27 9.62
N GLU A 48 -5.40 -1.76 9.71
CA GLU A 48 -5.03 -3.19 9.65
C GLU A 48 -5.23 -3.88 8.29
N ARG A 49 -5.64 -3.15 7.24
CA ARG A 49 -5.99 -3.77 5.97
C ARG A 49 -5.71 -2.89 4.75
N PHE A 50 -5.01 -3.47 3.80
CA PHE A 50 -4.84 -2.96 2.45
C PHE A 50 -5.41 -3.96 1.45
N PHE A 51 -6.17 -3.47 0.47
CA PHE A 51 -6.76 -4.30 -0.57
C PHE A 51 -6.51 -3.71 -1.94
N TYR A 52 -5.80 -4.45 -2.78
CA TYR A 52 -5.56 -4.11 -4.18
C TYR A 52 -6.60 -4.79 -5.05
N LYS A 53 -7.45 -3.97 -5.69
CA LYS A 53 -8.70 -4.43 -6.32
C LYS A 53 -8.48 -5.18 -7.63
N LYS A 54 -7.36 -4.93 -8.32
CA LYS A 54 -7.10 -5.48 -9.68
C LYS A 54 -6.96 -7.00 -9.68
N ASP A 55 -6.38 -7.57 -8.64
CA ASP A 55 -6.16 -9.01 -8.52
C ASP A 55 -6.61 -9.58 -7.16
N SER A 56 -7.34 -8.79 -6.38
CA SER A 56 -7.86 -9.16 -5.06
C SER A 56 -6.76 -9.55 -4.05
N THR A 57 -5.58 -8.94 -4.18
CA THR A 57 -4.54 -9.05 -3.16
C THR A 57 -4.97 -8.31 -1.90
N GLU A 58 -4.94 -9.00 -0.76
CA GLU A 58 -5.19 -8.42 0.55
C GLU A 58 -3.91 -8.52 1.38
N ILE A 59 -3.53 -7.41 2.02
CA ILE A 59 -2.43 -7.36 2.97
C ILE A 59 -2.97 -6.86 4.29
N THR A 60 -2.76 -7.62 5.36
CA THR A 60 -3.18 -7.28 6.71
C THR A 60 -2.00 -7.16 7.64
N TRP A 61 -2.14 -6.32 8.68
CA TRP A 61 -1.17 -6.20 9.77
C TRP A 61 -1.92 -6.21 11.09
N PHE A 62 -1.36 -6.82 12.13
CA PHE A 62 -2.08 -7.08 13.39
C PHE A 62 -1.91 -5.97 14.44
N GLU A 63 -0.89 -5.14 14.31
CA GLU A 63 -0.61 -4.06 15.25
C GLU A 63 -0.30 -2.77 14.49
N PHE A 64 0.96 -2.33 14.54
CA PHE A 64 1.41 -1.23 13.72
C PHE A 64 1.93 -1.75 12.38
N LEU A 65 1.80 -0.90 11.37
CA LEU A 65 2.33 -1.16 10.04
C LEU A 65 3.86 -1.28 10.11
N GLY A 66 4.38 -2.51 10.13
CA GLY A 66 5.81 -2.81 10.30
C GLY A 66 6.15 -4.04 11.15
N ARG A 67 5.16 -4.67 11.81
CA ARG A 67 5.29 -6.00 12.44
C ARG A 67 4.09 -6.87 12.11
N ASP A 68 4.37 -8.18 11.94
CA ASP A 68 3.37 -9.22 11.66
C ASP A 68 2.42 -8.87 10.51
N ILE A 69 3.01 -8.77 9.32
CA ILE A 69 2.28 -8.49 8.08
C ILE A 69 2.02 -9.80 7.34
N SER A 70 0.79 -9.99 6.90
CA SER A 70 0.34 -11.15 6.13
C SER A 70 -0.22 -10.68 4.79
N SER A 71 0.07 -11.44 3.73
CA SER A 71 -0.52 -11.23 2.41
C SER A 71 -1.37 -12.45 2.06
N SER A 72 -2.52 -12.25 1.42
CA SER A 72 -3.41 -13.33 0.97
C SER A 72 -2.78 -14.22 -0.09
N ARG A 73 -1.68 -13.77 -0.69
CA ARG A 73 -0.88 -14.51 -1.67
C ARG A 73 0.60 -14.19 -1.54
N ASP A 74 1.42 -15.15 -1.96
CA ASP A 74 2.85 -14.91 -2.14
C ASP A 74 3.04 -13.99 -3.35
N LEU A 75 3.67 -12.83 -3.11
CA LEU A 75 4.00 -11.85 -4.12
C LEU A 75 5.51 -11.76 -4.26
N SER A 76 5.98 -11.80 -5.51
CA SER A 76 7.35 -11.44 -5.81
C SER A 76 7.58 -9.94 -5.62
N ARG A 77 8.85 -9.55 -5.44
CA ARG A 77 9.25 -8.13 -5.31
C ARG A 77 8.73 -7.27 -6.47
N SER A 78 8.77 -7.79 -7.69
CA SER A 78 8.33 -7.06 -8.88
C SER A 78 6.81 -6.85 -8.91
N GLU A 79 6.03 -7.81 -8.44
CA GLU A 79 4.58 -7.67 -8.31
C GLU A 79 4.23 -6.62 -7.25
N TYR A 80 4.92 -6.65 -6.12
CA TYR A 80 4.82 -5.62 -5.08
C TYR A 80 5.09 -4.22 -5.62
N ASN A 81 6.21 -4.02 -6.32
CA ASN A 81 6.57 -2.72 -6.86
C ASN A 81 5.59 -2.24 -7.94
N LYS A 82 5.11 -3.14 -8.80
CA LYS A 82 4.09 -2.81 -9.81
C LYS A 82 2.77 -2.38 -9.17
N MET A 83 2.30 -3.15 -8.18
CA MET A 83 1.09 -2.84 -7.42
C MET A 83 1.20 -1.45 -6.77
N PHE A 84 2.35 -1.12 -6.18
CA PHE A 84 2.56 0.17 -5.55
C PHE A 84 2.57 1.33 -6.56
N VAL A 85 3.23 1.18 -7.71
CA VAL A 85 3.19 2.18 -8.78
C VAL A 85 1.76 2.44 -9.27
N ASP A 86 0.97 1.37 -9.46
CA ASP A 86 -0.43 1.47 -9.83
C ASP A 86 -1.24 2.25 -8.75
N CYS A 87 -1.00 1.97 -7.46
CA CYS A 87 -1.66 2.68 -6.36
C CYS A 87 -1.27 4.17 -6.32
N MET A 88 0.02 4.48 -6.44
CA MET A 88 0.55 5.84 -6.47
C MET A 88 -0.03 6.68 -7.63
N SER A 89 -0.03 6.13 -8.85
CA SER A 89 -0.62 6.80 -10.02
C SER A 89 -2.12 7.06 -9.78
N SER A 90 -2.84 6.07 -9.24
CA SER A 90 -4.27 6.23 -8.92
C SER A 90 -4.55 7.27 -7.82
N LEU A 91 -3.60 7.49 -6.90
CA LEU A 91 -3.73 8.48 -5.85
C LEU A 91 -3.61 9.91 -6.42
N TYR A 92 -2.75 10.13 -7.41
CA TYR A 92 -2.51 11.46 -7.98
C TYR A 92 -3.20 11.72 -9.31
N ASN A 93 -3.99 10.76 -9.82
CA ASN A 93 -4.55 10.77 -11.18
C ASN A 93 -3.46 11.05 -12.24
N LEU A 94 -2.27 10.47 -12.04
CA LEU A 94 -1.15 10.54 -12.99
C LEU A 94 -1.32 9.49 -14.09
#